data_AF-I3ZVN0-F1
#
_entry.id   AF-I3ZVN0-F1
#
_cell.length_a   1.000
_cell.length_b   1.000
_cell.length_c   1.000
_cell.angle_alpha   90.00
_cell.angle_beta   90.00
_cell.angle_gamma   90.00
#
_symmetry.space_group_name_H-M   'P 1'
#
loop_
_entity.id
_entity.type
_entity.pdbx_description
1 polymer ?
#
loop_
_entity_poly.entity_id
_entity_poly.type
_entity_poly.pdbx_seq_one_letter_code
_entity_poly.pdbx_strand_id
1 'polypeptide(L)'
;MRKPLLILLTVVLMMYLYPLSIVPLLLLRREWPGFREELGRAAVAIGLSIPLYVAKVALGISGWSETLGITPLEVSPVAWWGVYLTFTALQTLAVYHIYLVSRGLGRTARIGGVLMLAAVPLHLLSLTVYFALTWLGLLLLLIGMERGGDGNDIRRAAQHS
;
A
#
# COMPACT_ATOMS: atom_id res chain seq x y z
N MET A 1 14.44 9.45 10.67
CA MET A 1 14.56 9.32 9.20
C MET A 1 14.24 7.92 8.65
N ARG A 2 14.36 6.81 9.40
CA ARG A 2 14.07 5.47 8.87
C ARG A 2 12.61 5.22 8.47
N LYS A 3 11.63 5.70 9.25
CA LYS A 3 10.19 5.44 8.99
C LYS A 3 9.67 6.02 7.66
N PRO A 4 9.90 7.30 7.31
CA PRO A 4 9.50 7.82 5.99
C PRO A 4 10.10 7.03 4.83
N LEU A 5 11.38 6.65 4.95
CA LEU A 5 12.06 5.84 3.94
C LEU A 5 11.43 4.44 3.80
N LEU A 6 11.09 3.78 4.91
CA LEU A 6 10.43 2.48 4.87
C LEU A 6 8.99 2.57 4.32
N ILE A 7 8.27 3.66 4.58
CA ILE A 7 6.94 3.91 3.97
C ILE A 7 7.08 4.12 2.47
N LEU A 8 8.01 4.97 2.05
CA LEU A 8 8.36 5.16 0.64
C LEU A 8 8.68 3.82 -0.03
N LEU A 9 9.58 3.05 0.58
CA LEU A 9 9.99 1.75 0.06
C LEU A 9 8.82 0.77 0.02
N THR A 10 7.97 0.73 1.04
CA THR A 10 6.76 -0.10 1.06
C THR A 10 5.87 0.21 -0.14
N VAL A 11 5.50 1.48 -0.33
CA VAL A 11 4.55 1.87 -1.38
C VAL A 11 5.15 1.69 -2.77
N VAL A 12 6.41 2.08 -2.98
CA VAL A 12 7.11 1.88 -4.26
C VAL A 12 7.21 0.40 -4.59
N LEU A 13 7.57 -0.46 -3.64
CA LEU A 13 7.60 -1.90 -3.88
C LEU A 13 6.19 -2.46 -4.14
N MET A 14 5.14 -1.97 -3.47
CA MET A 14 3.76 -2.38 -3.78
C MET A 14 3.37 -2.06 -5.23
N MET A 15 3.90 -0.98 -5.80
CA MET A 15 3.59 -0.55 -7.17
C MET A 15 4.37 -1.34 -8.23
N TYR A 16 5.66 -1.62 -7.98
CA TYR A 16 6.55 -2.16 -8.99
C TYR A 16 6.99 -3.61 -8.72
N LEU A 17 7.30 -3.97 -7.47
CA LEU A 17 7.86 -5.27 -7.08
C LEU A 17 7.08 -5.85 -5.89
N TYR A 18 5.79 -6.11 -6.12
CA TYR A 18 4.78 -6.30 -5.09
C TYR A 18 5.18 -7.24 -3.93
N PRO A 19 5.72 -8.46 -4.18
CA PRO A 19 6.07 -9.38 -3.08
C PRO A 19 7.12 -8.82 -2.12
N LEU A 20 8.02 -7.95 -2.59
CA LEU A 20 9.08 -7.39 -1.76
C LEU A 20 8.57 -6.34 -0.78
N SER A 21 7.37 -5.79 -0.98
CA SER A 21 6.77 -4.79 -0.10
C SER A 21 6.52 -5.29 1.34
N ILE A 22 6.48 -6.61 1.54
CA ILE A 22 6.34 -7.20 2.89
C ILE A 22 7.54 -6.87 3.78
N VAL A 23 8.74 -6.78 3.22
CA VAL A 23 9.98 -6.56 3.98
C VAL A 23 9.97 -5.22 4.73
N PRO A 24 9.79 -4.06 4.06
CA PRO A 24 9.72 -2.79 4.77
C PRO A 24 8.53 -2.70 5.72
N LEU A 25 7.39 -3.36 5.46
CA LEU A 25 6.28 -3.45 6.41
C LEU A 25 6.66 -4.17 7.71
N LEU A 26 7.37 -5.28 7.60
CA LEU A 26 7.86 -6.03 8.77
C LEU A 26 8.90 -5.23 9.56
N LEU A 27 9.75 -4.44 8.89
CA LEU A 27 10.68 -3.52 9.54
C LEU A 27 9.93 -2.37 10.24
N LEU A 28 8.97 -1.74 9.55
CA LEU A 28 8.11 -0.69 10.13
C LEU A 28 7.38 -1.19 11.37
N ARG A 29 6.85 -2.41 11.33
CA ARG A 29 6.18 -3.05 12.47
C ARG A 29 7.09 -3.11 13.71
N ARG A 30 8.38 -3.38 13.51
CA ARG A 30 9.38 -3.42 14.60
C ARG A 30 9.72 -2.01 15.08
N GLU A 31 9.94 -1.07 14.16
CA GLU A 31 10.39 0.29 14.45
C GLU A 31 9.27 1.26 14.89
N TRP A 32 7.99 0.87 14.74
CA TRP A 32 6.85 1.72 15.05
C TRP A 32 5.81 1.05 15.96
N PRO A 33 6.07 0.97 17.28
CA PRO A 33 5.20 0.26 18.23
C PRO A 33 3.74 0.74 18.22
N GLY A 34 3.51 2.06 18.07
CA GLY A 34 2.17 2.65 18.04
C GLY A 34 1.29 2.25 16.84
N PHE A 35 1.87 1.60 15.81
CA PHE A 35 1.14 1.10 14.64
C PHE A 35 1.48 -0.37 14.34
N ARG A 36 2.04 -1.08 15.32
CA ARG A 36 2.57 -2.44 15.14
C ARG A 36 1.51 -3.40 14.63
N GLU A 37 0.28 -3.26 15.11
CA GLU A 37 -0.81 -4.15 14.74
C GLU A 37 -1.28 -3.90 13.30
N GLU A 38 -1.51 -2.65 12.93
CA GLU A 38 -1.90 -2.26 11.58
C GLU A 38 -0.84 -2.68 10.56
N LEU A 39 0.44 -2.40 10.83
CA LEU A 39 1.55 -2.80 9.97
C LEU A 39 1.69 -4.33 9.89
N GLY A 40 1.40 -5.05 10.98
CA GLY A 40 1.36 -6.50 11.00
C GLY A 40 0.24 -7.07 10.14
N ARG A 41 -0.98 -6.53 10.25
CA ARG A 41 -2.13 -6.95 9.43
C ARG A 41 -1.92 -6.60 7.95
N ALA A 42 -1.31 -5.45 7.66
CA ALA A 42 -0.89 -5.09 6.30
C ALA A 42 0.09 -6.15 5.74
N ALA A 43 1.14 -6.49 6.50
CA ALA A 43 2.11 -7.50 6.08
C ALA A 43 1.48 -8.88 5.87
N VAL A 44 0.51 -9.28 6.71
CA VAL A 44 -0.25 -10.53 6.53
C VAL A 44 -1.07 -10.50 5.24
N ALA A 45 -1.79 -9.42 4.97
CA ALA A 45 -2.56 -9.27 3.74
C ALA A 45 -1.66 -9.33 2.49
N ILE A 46 -0.49 -8.67 2.52
CA ILE A 46 0.52 -8.81 1.46
C ILE A 46 0.97 -10.27 1.35
N GLY A 47 1.38 -10.90 2.45
CA GLY A 47 1.86 -12.29 2.45
C GLY A 47 0.86 -13.28 1.85
N LEU A 48 -0.42 -13.19 2.23
CA LEU A 48 -1.49 -14.03 1.69
C LEU A 48 -1.76 -13.80 0.21
N SER A 49 -1.47 -12.60 -0.29
CA SER A 49 -1.69 -12.26 -1.70
C SER A 49 -0.50 -12.59 -2.61
N ILE A 50 0.67 -12.96 -2.07
CA ILE A 50 1.85 -13.32 -2.89
C ILE A 50 1.55 -14.49 -3.83
N PRO A 51 0.94 -15.62 -3.40
CA PRO A 51 0.58 -16.69 -4.33
C PRO A 51 -0.37 -16.22 -5.43
N LEU A 52 -1.32 -15.32 -5.10
CA LEU A 52 -2.23 -14.74 -6.08
C LEU A 52 -1.51 -13.80 -7.04
N TYR A 53 -0.48 -13.08 -6.59
CA TYR A 53 0.36 -12.27 -7.46
C TYR A 53 1.10 -13.14 -8.48
N VAL A 54 1.70 -14.25 -8.02
CA VAL A 54 2.35 -15.23 -8.93
C VAL A 54 1.34 -15.78 -9.93
N ALA A 55 0.13 -16.12 -9.48
CA ALA A 55 -0.95 -16.52 -10.38
C ALA A 55 -1.31 -15.41 -11.38
N LYS A 56 -1.41 -14.14 -10.95
CA LYS A 56 -1.65 -13.00 -11.86
C LYS A 56 -0.57 -12.88 -12.94
N VAL A 57 0.69 -13.16 -12.61
CA VAL A 57 1.78 -13.18 -13.59
C VAL A 57 1.59 -14.33 -14.57
N ALA A 58 1.38 -15.56 -14.08
CA ALA A 58 1.18 -16.74 -14.93
C ALA A 58 -0.06 -16.65 -15.83
N LEU A 59 -1.10 -15.93 -15.40
CA LEU A 59 -2.33 -15.72 -16.15
C LEU A 59 -2.29 -14.50 -17.09
N GLY A 60 -1.15 -13.80 -17.22
CA GLY A 60 -1.03 -12.62 -18.07
C GLY A 60 -1.81 -11.39 -17.57
N ILE A 61 -2.28 -11.39 -16.32
CA ILE A 61 -3.03 -10.28 -15.70
C ILE A 61 -2.08 -9.15 -15.32
N SER A 62 -0.86 -9.51 -14.92
CA SER A 62 0.18 -8.56 -14.57
C SER A 62 1.03 -8.20 -15.81
N GLY A 63 1.37 -6.93 -15.96
CA GLY A 63 2.35 -6.49 -16.97
C GLY A 63 3.72 -7.17 -16.84
N TRP A 64 4.03 -7.76 -15.68
CA TRP A 64 5.23 -8.58 -15.50
C TRP A 64 5.25 -9.86 -16.35
N SER A 65 4.09 -10.37 -16.79
CA SER A 65 4.06 -11.53 -17.70
C SER A 65 4.83 -11.23 -18.99
N GLU A 66 4.60 -10.05 -19.57
CA GLU A 66 5.28 -9.60 -20.78
C GLU A 66 6.76 -9.33 -20.52
N THR A 67 7.07 -8.57 -19.46
CA THR A 67 8.46 -8.24 -19.07
C THR A 67 9.31 -9.49 -18.82
N LEU A 68 8.73 -10.55 -18.26
CA LEU A 68 9.42 -11.80 -17.96
C LEU A 68 9.37 -12.81 -19.12
N GLY A 69 8.70 -12.50 -20.22
CA GLY A 69 8.53 -13.43 -21.35
C GLY A 69 7.71 -14.68 -21.00
N ILE A 70 6.79 -14.57 -20.04
CA ILE A 70 5.94 -15.69 -19.61
C ILE A 70 4.73 -15.76 -20.54
N THR A 71 4.55 -16.91 -21.19
CA THR A 71 3.34 -17.21 -21.97
C THR A 71 2.15 -17.41 -21.02
N PRO A 72 1.06 -16.62 -21.15
CA PRO A 72 -0.10 -16.74 -20.29
C PRO A 72 -0.76 -18.13 -20.37
N LEU A 73 -1.12 -18.69 -19.22
CA LEU A 73 -1.93 -19.90 -19.16
C LEU A 73 -3.38 -19.59 -19.54
N GLU A 74 -3.95 -20.39 -20.44
CA GLU A 74 -5.38 -20.32 -20.73
C GLU A 74 -6.20 -20.89 -19.57
N VAL A 75 -7.12 -20.07 -19.05
CA VAL A 75 -8.03 -20.44 -17.97
C VAL A 75 -9.43 -19.93 -18.27
N SER A 76 -10.42 -20.47 -17.55
CA SER A 76 -11.79 -19.97 -17.64
C SER A 76 -11.88 -18.50 -17.16
N PRO A 77 -12.81 -17.70 -17.70
CA PRO A 77 -13.04 -16.33 -17.25
C PRO A 77 -13.32 -16.23 -15.74
N VAL A 78 -13.96 -17.26 -15.16
CA VAL A 78 -14.26 -17.33 -13.73
C VAL A 78 -12.98 -17.44 -12.90
N ALA A 79 -12.04 -18.30 -13.30
CA ALA A 79 -10.76 -18.44 -12.60
C ALA A 79 -9.93 -17.15 -12.71
N TRP A 80 -9.92 -16.54 -13.89
CA TRP A 80 -9.26 -15.25 -14.14
C TRP A 80 -9.78 -14.15 -13.21
N TRP A 81 -11.10 -13.95 -13.17
CA TRP A 81 -11.73 -12.94 -12.30
C TRP A 81 -11.58 -13.28 -10.82
N GLY A 82 -11.65 -14.57 -10.45
CA GLY A 82 -11.44 -15.02 -9.08
C GLY A 82 -10.06 -14.62 -8.55
N VAL A 83 -9.00 -14.89 -9.32
CA VAL A 83 -7.63 -14.48 -8.96
C VAL A 83 -7.54 -12.95 -8.88
N TYR A 84 -8.06 -12.24 -9.90
CA TYR A 84 -8.01 -10.78 -9.95
C TYR A 84 -8.67 -10.13 -8.72
N LEU A 85 -9.92 -10.48 -8.45
CA LEU A 85 -10.73 -9.85 -7.40
C LEU A 85 -10.20 -10.21 -6.01
N THR A 86 -9.80 -11.45 -5.79
CA THR A 86 -9.23 -11.88 -4.51
C THR A 86 -7.92 -11.15 -4.23
N PHE A 87 -7.04 -11.03 -5.23
CA PHE A 87 -5.82 -10.25 -5.10
C PHE A 87 -6.12 -8.79 -4.78
N THR A 88 -7.05 -8.18 -5.52
CA THR A 88 -7.43 -6.77 -5.34
C THR A 88 -8.03 -6.53 -3.96
N ALA A 89 -8.82 -7.47 -3.43
CA ALA A 89 -9.39 -7.39 -2.09
C ALA A 89 -8.29 -7.43 -1.01
N LEU A 90 -7.33 -8.35 -1.11
CA LEU A 90 -6.20 -8.43 -0.17
C LEU A 90 -5.29 -7.20 -0.27
N GLN A 91 -5.03 -6.70 -1.47
CA GLN A 91 -4.28 -5.46 -1.66
C GLN A 91 -5.01 -4.26 -1.06
N THR A 92 -6.33 -4.18 -1.25
CA THR A 92 -7.17 -3.14 -0.63
C THR A 92 -7.11 -3.23 0.89
N LEU A 93 -7.16 -4.44 1.46
CA LEU A 93 -7.04 -4.65 2.90
C LEU A 93 -5.66 -4.23 3.43
N ALA A 94 -4.58 -4.54 2.69
CA ALA A 94 -3.23 -4.08 3.05
C ALA A 94 -3.15 -2.54 3.07
N VAL A 95 -3.67 -1.88 2.04
CA VAL A 95 -3.69 -0.42 1.95
C VAL A 95 -4.64 0.20 2.98
N TYR A 96 -5.73 -0.48 3.36
CA TYR A 96 -6.62 -0.05 4.43
C TYR A 96 -5.88 0.04 5.77
N HIS A 97 -5.04 -0.94 6.08
CA HIS A 97 -4.22 -0.88 7.28
C HIS A 97 -3.17 0.25 7.21
N ILE A 98 -2.60 0.52 6.04
CA ILE A 98 -1.73 1.70 5.82
C ILE A 98 -2.52 3.00 6.02
N TYR A 99 -3.78 3.08 5.58
CA TYR A 99 -4.66 4.21 5.84
C TYR A 99 -4.96 4.40 7.34
N LEU A 100 -5.14 3.31 8.11
CA LEU A 100 -5.30 3.43 9.56
C LEU A 100 -4.07 4.04 10.22
N VAL A 101 -2.87 3.66 9.76
CA VAL A 101 -1.61 4.34 10.15
C VAL A 101 -1.65 5.81 9.76
N SER A 102 -1.98 6.12 8.51
CA SER A 102 -2.00 7.50 8.02
C SER A 102 -3.00 8.40 8.75
N ARG A 103 -4.12 7.85 9.19
CA ARG A 103 -5.12 8.54 10.01
C ARG A 103 -4.54 9.02 11.35
N GLY A 104 -3.61 8.25 11.93
CA GLY A 104 -2.91 8.61 13.16
C GLY A 104 -1.79 9.64 12.98
N LEU A 105 -1.49 10.05 11.74
CA LEU A 105 -0.39 10.96 11.40
C LEU A 105 -0.86 12.36 10.98
N GLY A 106 -2.14 12.68 11.24
CA GLY A 106 -2.73 13.99 10.95
C GLY A 106 -3.49 14.06 9.62
N ARG A 107 -4.07 15.23 9.35
CA ARG A 107 -5.01 15.44 8.24
C ARG A 107 -4.41 15.16 6.87
N THR A 108 -3.20 15.65 6.61
CA THR A 108 -2.52 15.49 5.31
C THR A 108 -2.22 14.02 5.01
N ALA A 109 -1.68 13.28 5.99
CA ALA A 109 -1.44 11.85 5.84
C ALA A 109 -2.73 11.06 5.65
N ARG A 110 -3.80 11.41 6.38
CA ARG A 110 -5.12 10.79 6.19
C ARG A 110 -5.62 10.92 4.76
N ILE A 111 -5.55 12.11 4.18
CA ILE A 111 -5.93 12.34 2.77
C ILE A 111 -5.07 11.46 1.86
N GLY A 112 -3.75 11.42 2.09
CA GLY A 112 -2.86 10.55 1.32
C GLY A 112 -3.25 9.07 1.37
N GLY A 113 -3.60 8.57 2.56
CA GLY A 113 -4.10 7.20 2.74
C GLY A 113 -5.42 6.93 2.01
N VAL A 114 -6.35 7.89 1.98
CA VAL A 114 -7.61 7.77 1.23
C VAL A 114 -7.35 7.70 -0.28
N LEU A 115 -6.43 8.52 -0.80
CA LEU A 115 -6.07 8.48 -2.22
C LEU A 115 -5.47 7.13 -2.61
N MET A 116 -4.57 6.58 -1.78
CA MET A 116 -4.01 5.23 -2.02
C MET A 116 -5.09 4.14 -1.95
N LEU A 117 -6.02 4.23 -1.00
CA LEU A 117 -7.16 3.31 -0.90
C LEU A 117 -8.04 3.35 -2.15
N ALA A 118 -8.37 4.55 -2.63
CA ALA A 118 -9.17 4.74 -3.83
C ALA A 118 -8.43 4.31 -5.10
N ALA A 119 -7.09 4.38 -5.12
CA ALA A 119 -6.28 3.96 -6.26
C ALA A 119 -6.43 2.46 -6.54
N VAL A 120 -6.46 1.60 -5.52
CA VAL A 120 -6.46 0.14 -5.69
C VAL A 120 -7.59 -0.37 -6.61
N PRO A 121 -8.88 -0.03 -6.42
CA PRO A 121 -9.93 -0.46 -7.35
C PRO A 121 -9.80 0.19 -8.74
N LEU A 122 -9.22 1.39 -8.84
CA LEU A 122 -9.01 2.09 -10.11
C LEU A 122 -7.95 1.43 -10.99
N HIS A 123 -7.14 0.51 -10.45
CA HIS A 123 -6.25 -0.35 -11.23
C HIS A 123 -6.99 -1.11 -12.35
N LEU A 124 -8.30 -1.38 -12.18
CA LEU A 124 -9.15 -1.96 -13.22
C LEU A 124 -9.46 -1.02 -14.38
N LEU A 125 -9.59 0.28 -14.10
CA LEU A 125 -10.11 1.26 -15.05
C LEU A 125 -8.98 1.99 -15.78
N SER A 126 -7.91 2.33 -15.05
CA SER A 126 -6.78 3.04 -15.60
C SER A 126 -5.55 2.89 -14.71
N LEU A 127 -4.52 2.23 -15.25
CA LEU A 127 -3.20 2.19 -14.63
C LEU A 127 -2.66 3.60 -14.39
N THR A 128 -2.84 4.52 -15.34
CA THR A 128 -2.39 5.91 -15.21
C THR A 128 -2.99 6.60 -13.99
N VAL A 129 -4.31 6.48 -13.80
CA VAL A 129 -5.00 7.07 -12.63
C VAL A 129 -4.56 6.39 -11.33
N TYR A 130 -4.43 5.06 -11.35
CA TYR A 130 -3.88 4.30 -10.22
C TYR A 130 -2.51 4.82 -9.78
N PHE A 131 -1.57 4.97 -10.73
CA PHE A 131 -0.22 5.46 -10.44
C PHE A 131 -0.24 6.91 -9.93
N ALA A 132 -1.02 7.79 -10.58
CA ALA A 132 -1.11 9.19 -10.18
C ALA A 132 -1.64 9.35 -8.74
N LEU A 133 -2.72 8.64 -8.40
CA LEU A 133 -3.30 8.68 -7.05
C LEU A 133 -2.40 8.04 -6.00
N THR A 134 -1.71 6.95 -6.35
CA THR A 134 -0.78 6.29 -5.43
C THR A 134 0.42 7.18 -5.12
N TRP A 135 1.01 7.82 -6.15
CA TRP A 135 2.10 8.78 -5.97
C TRP A 135 1.68 10.01 -5.18
N LEU A 136 0.54 10.63 -5.52
CA LEU A 136 0.02 11.76 -4.78
C LEU A 136 -0.28 11.38 -3.32
N GLY A 137 -0.87 10.20 -3.12
CA GLY A 137 -1.18 9.68 -1.80
C GLY A 137 0.07 9.45 -0.94
N LEU A 138 1.12 8.88 -1.55
CA LEU A 138 2.42 8.70 -0.91
C LEU A 138 3.06 10.04 -0.54
N LEU A 139 3.09 11.02 -1.45
CA LEU A 139 3.65 12.34 -1.16
C LEU A 139 2.94 13.00 0.03
N LEU A 140 1.60 12.98 0.06
CA LEU A 140 0.83 13.53 1.18
C LEU A 140 1.06 12.77 2.48
N LEU A 141 1.25 11.44 2.42
CA LEU A 141 1.63 10.64 3.58
C LEU A 141 2.99 11.06 4.14
N LEU A 142 4.01 11.19 3.28
CA LEU A 142 5.35 11.62 3.68
C LEU A 142 5.34 13.03 4.26
N ILE A 143 4.65 13.98 3.61
CA ILE A 143 4.48 15.35 4.13
C ILE A 143 3.78 15.34 5.49
N GLY A 144 2.75 14.51 5.66
CA GLY A 144 2.07 14.36 6.95
C GLY A 144 2.96 13.77 8.04
N MET A 145 3.86 12.85 7.69
CA MET A 145 4.86 12.30 8.62
C MET A 145 5.91 13.33 9.04
N GLU A 146 6.35 14.18 8.10
CA GLU A 146 7.30 15.26 8.41
C GLU A 146 6.65 16.32 9.31
N ARG A 147 5.45 16.77 8.95
CA ARG A 147 4.71 17.78 9.73
C ARG A 147 4.21 17.25 11.08
N GLY A 148 3.87 15.97 11.17
CA GLY A 148 3.51 15.29 12.42
C GLY A 148 4.71 14.91 13.28
N GLY A 149 5.93 14.99 12.74
CA GLY A 149 7.20 14.84 13.47
C GLY A 149 7.53 16.06 14.35
N ASP A 150 6.91 17.21 14.08
CA ASP A 150 6.95 18.39 14.93
C ASP A 150 5.84 18.30 15.97
N GLY A 151 6.13 17.61 17.08
CA GLY A 151 5.22 17.49 18.23
C GLY A 151 5.00 18.80 18.98
N ASN A 152 4.35 19.82 18.38
CA ASN A 152 4.10 21.10 19.05
C ASN A 152 2.67 21.65 18.96
N ASP A 153 1.83 21.24 18.00
CA ASP A 153 0.53 21.90 17.84
C ASP A 153 -0.54 21.45 18.85
N ILE A 154 -0.44 20.24 19.40
CA ILE A 154 -1.38 19.78 20.44
C ILE A 154 -0.90 20.16 21.85
N ARG A 155 0.42 20.28 22.09
CA ARG A 155 0.95 20.75 23.38
C ARG A 155 0.87 22.27 23.54
N ARG A 156 0.97 23.07 22.48
CA ARG A 156 0.76 24.53 22.55
C ARG A 156 -0.70 24.92 22.79
N ALA A 157 -1.66 24.16 22.24
CA ALA A 157 -3.08 24.42 22.51
C ALA A 157 -3.46 24.16 23.98
N ALA A 158 -2.84 23.17 24.62
CA ALA A 158 -3.09 22.80 26.03
C ALA A 158 -2.25 23.59 27.06
N GLN A 159 -1.26 24.39 26.63
CA GLN A 159 -0.47 25.27 27.52
C GLN A 159 -0.94 26.73 27.49
N HIS A 160 -1.88 27.07 26.61
CA HIS A 160 -2.51 28.38 26.51
C HIS A 160 -4.04 28.33 26.71
N SER A 161 -4.56 27.23 27.26
CA SER A 161 -5.95 27.10 27.73
C SER A 161 -6.02 26.89 29.24
#